data_AF-A0A940AB87-F1
#
_entry.id   AF-A0A940AB87-F1
#
_cell.length_a   1.000
_cell.length_b   1.000
_cell.length_c   1.000
_cell.angle_alpha   90.00
_cell.angle_beta   90.00
_cell.angle_gamma   90.00
#
_symmetry.space_group_name_H-M   'P 1'
#
loop_
_entity.id
_entity.type
_entity.pdbx_description
1 polymer ?
#
loop_
_entity_poly.entity_id
_entity_poly.type
_entity_poly.pdbx_seq_one_letter_code
_entity_poly.pdbx_strand_id
1 'polypeptide(L)'
;MMERKIDKYLLNWKNNPNRMPLIVRGARQVGKTYSIRQFGKTYKSFVEINFVTNPEYKQIFANGFGASEIVLQISLINPNFKFIENDTLIFFDEVQEYPDCTTSLKFFKQDGRYDVICSGSMMGLNYKEITSVSVGYKTDITMYSLDFEEFLWAKGYTPELIENIFQHLVEVTPFSQLEMDVLREKFLEYITVGGMPAIVSNFINSGNYSDTLAMQRQLLLDYENDITKYARGIDKAKIKNVYRNIPVFLAKENKKFQVTKVAAHARSREYIGCVDWLNDAGIINICYCLSFPELPLRGNYDEAKYKIYFHDNGLLMASLDEYSLADLRQNKNLGIYKGAIYENVVAEAFVKSGLPTYYYKKENAQLEMDFFVRDTNSLVPVEVKAKDAATVSLNNLIKSDSYPDIKYGIKLCNKNVGFNGKFYTFPYFTAFLLKRWIEVHNG
;
A
#
# COMPACT_ATOMS: atom_id res chain seq x y z
N MET A 1 -5.58 12.18 -17.86
CA MET A 1 -4.51 11.38 -17.22
C MET A 1 -4.72 11.49 -15.73
N MET A 2 -4.67 10.39 -14.98
CA MET A 2 -4.80 10.46 -13.52
C MET A 2 -3.45 10.85 -12.92
N GLU A 3 -3.40 11.98 -12.24
CA GLU A 3 -2.22 12.46 -11.51
C GLU A 3 -1.92 11.55 -10.31
N ARG A 4 -0.64 11.27 -10.07
CA ARG A 4 -0.20 10.41 -8.97
C ARG A 4 0.99 10.97 -8.22
N LYS A 5 1.07 10.68 -6.92
CA LYS A 5 2.18 11.03 -6.02
C LYS A 5 3.51 10.48 -6.51
N ILE A 6 3.50 9.30 -7.15
CA ILE A 6 4.71 8.71 -7.75
C ILE A 6 5.30 9.62 -8.85
N ASP A 7 4.48 10.37 -9.57
CA ASP A 7 4.95 11.23 -10.66
C ASP A 7 5.82 12.36 -10.11
N LYS A 8 5.38 12.99 -9.00
CA LYS A 8 6.17 13.98 -8.25
C LYS A 8 7.45 13.37 -7.68
N TYR A 9 7.38 12.13 -7.16
CA TYR A 9 8.57 11.43 -6.66
C TYR A 9 9.61 11.20 -7.77
N LEU A 10 9.19 10.73 -8.96
CA LEU A 10 10.08 10.48 -10.09
C LEU A 10 10.75 11.76 -10.59
N LEU A 11 10.02 12.88 -10.61
CA LEU A 11 10.60 14.20 -10.93
C LEU A 11 11.63 14.64 -9.90
N ASN A 12 11.33 14.52 -8.60
CA ASN A 12 12.27 14.83 -7.53
C ASN A 12 13.51 13.93 -7.59
N TRP A 13 13.32 12.65 -7.91
CA TRP A 13 14.42 11.70 -8.11
C TRP A 13 15.33 12.13 -9.27
N LYS A 14 14.78 12.54 -10.41
CA LYS A 14 15.55 13.07 -11.55
C LYS A 14 16.39 14.29 -11.17
N ASN A 15 15.80 15.20 -10.41
CA ASN A 15 16.43 16.45 -10.01
C ASN A 15 17.49 16.29 -8.92
N ASN A 16 17.60 15.10 -8.30
CA ASN A 16 18.64 14.84 -7.32
C ASN A 16 19.98 14.57 -8.03
N PRO A 17 21.04 15.37 -7.79
CA PRO A 17 22.35 15.18 -8.44
C PRO A 17 23.03 13.87 -8.01
N ASN A 18 22.69 13.35 -6.83
CA ASN A 18 23.22 12.11 -6.29
C ASN A 18 22.30 10.91 -6.52
N ARG A 19 21.27 11.05 -7.36
CA ARG A 19 20.28 9.99 -7.61
C ARG A 19 20.94 8.66 -7.94
N MET A 20 20.41 7.60 -7.35
CA MET A 20 20.80 6.23 -7.64
C MET A 20 19.78 5.61 -8.59
N PRO A 21 20.17 4.62 -9.41
CA PRO A 21 19.22 3.78 -10.12
C PRO A 21 18.05 3.37 -9.23
N LEU A 22 16.84 3.46 -9.78
CA LEU A 22 15.61 3.31 -9.01
C LEU A 22 14.99 1.95 -9.28
N ILE A 23 14.55 1.24 -8.25
CA ILE A 23 13.64 0.11 -8.39
C ILE A 23 12.25 0.53 -7.90
N VAL A 24 11.29 0.58 -8.81
CA VAL A 24 9.87 0.78 -8.53
C VAL A 24 9.20 -0.57 -8.37
N ARG A 25 8.92 -0.94 -7.12
CA ARG A 25 8.21 -2.19 -6.78
C ARG A 25 6.75 -1.89 -6.48
N GLY A 26 5.91 -2.91 -6.49
CA GLY A 26 4.50 -2.79 -6.09
C GLY A 26 3.69 -3.96 -6.61
N ALA A 27 2.45 -4.09 -6.14
CA ALA A 27 1.54 -5.13 -6.58
C ALA A 27 1.27 -5.07 -8.10
N ARG A 28 0.73 -6.13 -8.68
CA ARG A 28 0.37 -6.16 -10.11
C ARG A 28 -0.71 -5.13 -10.40
N GLN A 29 -0.70 -4.57 -11.61
CA GLN A 29 -1.70 -3.60 -12.09
C GLN A 29 -1.81 -2.28 -11.31
N VAL A 30 -0.91 -1.97 -10.36
CA VAL A 30 -0.90 -0.66 -9.67
C VAL A 30 -0.41 0.49 -10.53
N GLY A 31 -0.09 0.28 -11.82
CA GLY A 31 0.26 1.37 -12.76
C GLY A 31 1.75 1.72 -12.88
N LYS A 32 2.67 0.87 -12.41
CA LYS A 32 4.13 1.10 -12.45
C LYS A 32 4.65 1.47 -13.84
N THR A 33 4.47 0.57 -14.80
CA THR A 33 4.89 0.74 -16.21
C THR A 33 4.29 2.01 -16.81
N TYR A 34 3.01 2.31 -16.52
CA TYR A 34 2.36 3.51 -17.04
C TYR A 34 3.03 4.80 -16.53
N SER A 35 3.19 4.94 -15.20
CA SER A 35 3.82 6.14 -14.62
C SER A 35 5.27 6.32 -15.11
N ILE A 36 6.04 5.23 -15.20
CA ILE A 36 7.44 5.30 -15.70
C ILE A 36 7.49 5.69 -17.17
N ARG A 37 6.59 5.17 -18.02
CA ARG A 37 6.48 5.58 -19.43
C ARG A 37 6.10 7.05 -19.57
N GLN A 38 5.19 7.57 -18.75
CA GLN A 38 4.85 9.00 -18.79
C GLN A 38 6.03 9.87 -18.35
N PHE A 39 6.70 9.48 -17.26
CA PHE A 39 7.90 10.15 -16.78
C PHE A 39 9.05 10.09 -17.81
N GLY A 40 9.20 8.97 -18.54
CA GLY A 40 10.20 8.79 -19.58
C GLY A 40 10.11 9.82 -20.71
N LYS A 41 8.93 10.39 -20.96
CA LYS A 41 8.73 11.48 -21.93
C LYS A 41 9.47 12.77 -21.57
N THR A 42 9.96 12.90 -20.34
CA THR A 42 10.78 14.04 -19.90
C THR A 42 12.24 13.95 -20.37
N TYR A 43 12.65 12.84 -21.00
CA TYR A 43 13.98 12.62 -21.55
C TYR A 43 13.95 12.72 -23.08
N LYS A 44 15.05 13.16 -23.69
CA LYS A 44 15.18 13.13 -25.15
C LYS A 44 15.23 11.72 -25.72
N SER A 45 15.69 10.76 -24.92
CA SER A 45 15.63 9.34 -25.27
C SER A 45 15.07 8.50 -24.12
N PHE A 46 14.21 7.55 -24.48
CA PHE A 46 13.62 6.58 -23.57
C PHE A 46 13.77 5.18 -24.17
N VAL A 47 14.53 4.34 -23.50
CA VAL A 47 14.80 2.96 -23.92
C VAL A 47 14.11 2.02 -22.95
N GLU A 48 13.00 1.44 -23.37
CA GLU A 48 12.26 0.44 -22.59
C GLU A 48 12.61 -0.97 -23.05
N ILE A 49 12.96 -1.82 -22.09
CA ILE A 49 13.19 -3.25 -22.27
C ILE A 49 12.29 -3.98 -21.28
N ASN A 50 11.31 -4.70 -21.79
CA ASN A 50 10.41 -5.52 -20.98
C ASN A 50 10.80 -6.99 -21.11
N PHE A 51 11.24 -7.62 -20.02
CA PHE A 51 11.78 -8.99 -20.06
C PHE A 51 10.76 -10.10 -20.34
N VAL A 52 9.46 -9.78 -20.30
CA VAL A 52 8.39 -10.70 -20.73
C VAL A 52 8.25 -10.65 -22.25
N THR A 53 8.11 -9.45 -22.82
CA THR A 53 7.84 -9.27 -24.25
C THR A 53 9.10 -9.30 -25.12
N ASN A 54 10.26 -9.03 -24.52
CA ASN A 54 11.56 -8.93 -25.18
C ASN A 54 12.57 -9.90 -24.52
N PRO A 55 12.32 -11.22 -24.52
CA PRO A 55 13.18 -12.20 -23.87
C PRO A 55 14.60 -12.22 -24.44
N GLU A 56 14.80 -11.81 -25.69
CA GLU A 56 16.10 -11.68 -26.34
C GLU A 56 17.05 -10.75 -25.59
N TYR A 57 16.54 -9.72 -24.89
CA TYR A 57 17.39 -8.80 -24.12
C TYR A 57 17.93 -9.41 -22.82
N LYS A 58 17.55 -10.63 -22.44
CA LYS A 58 18.20 -11.32 -21.32
C LYS A 58 19.68 -11.62 -21.62
N GLN A 59 20.05 -11.74 -22.90
CA GLN A 59 21.42 -12.05 -23.31
C GLN A 59 22.39 -10.86 -23.23
N ILE A 60 21.89 -9.63 -23.06
CA ILE A 60 22.75 -8.43 -22.97
C ILE A 60 23.68 -8.45 -21.75
N PHE A 61 23.40 -9.32 -20.78
CA PHE A 61 24.18 -9.52 -19.57
C PHE A 61 25.15 -10.71 -19.65
N ALA A 62 25.18 -11.45 -20.77
CA ALA A 62 25.99 -12.65 -20.92
C ALA A 62 27.50 -12.39 -20.82
N ASN A 63 27.96 -11.22 -21.27
CA ASN A 63 29.36 -10.79 -21.23
C ASN A 63 29.71 -9.96 -19.98
N GLY A 64 28.80 -9.90 -18.99
CA GLY A 64 28.96 -9.14 -17.76
C GLY A 64 27.95 -8.00 -17.62
N PHE A 65 28.13 -7.22 -16.55
CA PHE A 65 27.14 -6.23 -16.08
C PHE A 65 27.57 -4.76 -16.28
N GLY A 66 28.63 -4.52 -17.06
CA GLY A 66 29.15 -3.17 -17.30
C GLY A 66 28.20 -2.33 -18.16
N ALA A 67 28.00 -1.07 -17.78
CA ALA A 67 27.05 -0.17 -18.46
C ALA A 67 27.34 -0.02 -19.96
N SER A 68 28.60 0.21 -20.35
CA SER A 68 28.99 0.33 -21.76
C SER A 68 28.71 -0.93 -22.57
N GLU A 69 29.00 -2.11 -22.00
CA GLU A 69 28.75 -3.39 -22.68
C GLU A 69 27.24 -3.60 -22.86
N ILE A 70 26.45 -3.39 -21.81
CA ILE A 70 24.99 -3.51 -21.88
C ILE A 70 24.41 -2.57 -22.93
N VAL A 71 24.82 -1.31 -22.95
CA VAL A 71 24.35 -0.32 -23.95
C VAL A 71 24.73 -0.75 -25.36
N LEU A 72 25.96 -1.23 -25.57
CA LEU A 72 26.40 -1.78 -26.85
C LEU A 72 25.52 -2.96 -27.28
N GLN A 73 25.29 -3.93 -26.40
CA GLN A 73 24.46 -5.10 -26.68
C GLN A 73 23.00 -4.72 -26.99
N ILE A 74 22.44 -3.73 -26.28
CA ILE A 74 21.11 -3.19 -26.57
C ILE A 74 21.08 -2.57 -27.98
N SER A 75 22.08 -1.75 -28.33
CA SER A 75 22.19 -1.15 -29.67
C SER A 75 22.42 -2.17 -30.78
N LEU A 76 23.11 -3.29 -30.50
CA LEU A 76 23.28 -4.39 -31.45
C LEU A 76 21.96 -5.10 -31.76
N ILE A 77 21.14 -5.34 -30.73
CA ILE A 77 19.81 -5.94 -30.90
C ILE A 77 18.86 -4.96 -31.61
N ASN A 78 18.90 -3.68 -31.26
CA ASN A 78 18.06 -2.66 -31.86
C ASN A 78 18.83 -1.35 -32.14
N PRO A 79 19.30 -1.16 -33.39
CA PRO A 79 20.03 0.04 -33.80
C PRO A 79 19.22 1.34 -33.74
N ASN A 80 17.89 1.27 -33.59
CA ASN A 80 17.05 2.47 -33.50
C ASN A 80 17.09 3.13 -32.12
N PHE A 81 17.56 2.42 -31.09
CA PHE A 81 17.71 3.00 -29.77
C PHE A 81 18.86 4.01 -29.73
N LYS A 82 18.56 5.21 -29.23
CA LYS A 82 19.52 6.29 -29.11
C LYS A 82 19.93 6.45 -27.65
N PHE A 83 21.23 6.54 -27.40
CA PHE A 83 21.77 6.74 -26.06
C PHE A 83 22.47 8.10 -26.00
N ILE A 84 21.71 9.10 -25.56
CA ILE A 84 22.17 10.48 -25.33
C ILE A 84 22.63 10.58 -23.87
N GLU A 85 23.91 10.86 -23.66
CA GLU A 85 24.47 11.03 -22.31
C GLU A 85 23.71 12.10 -21.53
N ASN A 86 23.42 11.82 -20.26
CA ASN A 86 22.66 12.64 -19.31
C ASN A 86 21.20 12.95 -19.69
N ASP A 87 20.69 12.43 -20.81
CA ASP A 87 19.35 12.71 -21.34
C ASP A 87 18.67 11.45 -21.90
N THR A 88 19.08 10.29 -21.39
CA THR A 88 18.46 8.98 -21.68
C THR A 88 18.01 8.31 -20.39
N LEU A 89 16.76 7.88 -20.38
CA LEU A 89 16.24 6.95 -19.39
C LEU A 89 16.21 5.54 -19.96
N ILE A 90 16.94 4.63 -19.33
CA ILE A 90 16.85 3.19 -19.56
C ILE A 90 15.88 2.60 -18.56
N PHE A 91 14.84 1.95 -19.07
CA PHE A 91 13.79 1.34 -18.28
C PHE A 91 13.78 -0.17 -18.47
N PHE A 92 14.18 -0.91 -17.43
CA PHE A 92 14.06 -2.36 -17.38
C PHE A 92 12.75 -2.75 -16.68
N ASP A 93 11.77 -3.23 -17.45
CA ASP A 93 10.46 -3.62 -16.94
C ASP A 93 10.36 -5.14 -16.70
N GLU A 94 9.47 -5.52 -15.79
CA GLU A 94 9.20 -6.89 -15.34
C GLU A 94 10.47 -7.63 -14.87
N VAL A 95 11.31 -6.94 -14.07
CA VAL A 95 12.61 -7.45 -13.61
C VAL A 95 12.51 -8.75 -12.80
N GLN A 96 11.34 -9.14 -12.28
CA GLN A 96 11.18 -10.47 -11.68
C GLN A 96 11.38 -11.64 -12.66
N GLU A 97 11.18 -11.39 -13.95
CA GLU A 97 11.46 -12.38 -15.01
C GLU A 97 12.96 -12.57 -15.24
N TYR A 98 13.77 -11.55 -14.97
CA TYR A 98 15.23 -11.62 -15.06
C TYR A 98 15.91 -10.75 -13.97
N PRO A 99 15.93 -11.20 -12.69
CA PRO A 99 16.41 -10.38 -11.58
C PRO A 99 17.90 -10.05 -11.61
N ASP A 100 18.70 -10.86 -12.31
CA ASP A 100 20.13 -10.64 -12.45
C ASP A 100 20.45 -9.29 -13.11
N CYS A 101 19.52 -8.69 -13.86
CA CYS A 101 19.69 -7.33 -14.37
C CYS A 101 20.00 -6.31 -13.26
N THR A 102 19.53 -6.55 -12.03
CA THR A 102 19.73 -5.63 -10.90
C THR A 102 21.20 -5.55 -10.44
N THR A 103 22.03 -6.52 -10.83
CA THR A 103 23.49 -6.47 -10.67
C THR A 103 24.11 -5.33 -11.50
N SER A 104 23.53 -5.00 -12.66
CA SER A 104 24.01 -3.91 -13.52
C SER A 104 23.88 -2.52 -12.90
N LEU A 105 22.97 -2.35 -11.93
CA LEU A 105 22.66 -1.04 -11.34
C LEU A 105 23.89 -0.39 -10.69
N LYS A 106 24.77 -1.19 -10.06
CA LYS A 106 26.05 -0.70 -9.54
C LYS A 106 26.89 -0.04 -10.63
N PHE A 107 27.01 -0.69 -11.78
CA PHE A 107 27.84 -0.22 -12.89
C PHE A 107 27.21 1.00 -13.57
N PHE A 108 25.89 1.03 -13.73
CA PHE A 108 25.20 2.23 -14.22
C PHE A 108 25.35 3.42 -13.28
N LYS A 109 25.30 3.21 -11.96
CA LYS A 109 25.57 4.27 -10.99
C LYS A 109 27.01 4.81 -11.07
N GLN A 110 27.99 3.93 -11.29
CA GLN A 110 29.40 4.32 -11.42
C GLN A 110 29.68 5.03 -12.75
N ASP A 111 29.02 4.61 -13.82
CA ASP A 111 29.15 5.20 -15.16
C ASP A 111 28.51 6.60 -15.23
N GLY A 112 27.28 6.74 -14.71
CA GLY A 112 26.62 8.04 -14.53
C GLY A 112 26.08 8.69 -15.80
N ARG A 113 26.29 8.13 -17.00
CA ARG A 113 25.80 8.72 -18.26
C ARG A 113 24.32 8.53 -18.50
N TYR A 114 23.68 7.55 -17.85
CA TYR A 114 22.28 7.19 -18.11
C TYR A 114 21.50 7.04 -16.82
N ASP A 115 20.26 7.50 -16.84
CA ASP A 115 19.31 7.26 -15.77
C ASP A 115 18.69 5.89 -15.95
N VAL A 116 18.61 5.11 -14.87
CA VAL A 116 18.10 3.75 -14.91
C VAL A 116 16.98 3.56 -13.91
N ILE A 117 15.85 3.08 -14.42
CA ILE A 117 14.72 2.63 -13.61
C ILE A 117 14.47 1.16 -13.91
N CYS A 118 14.23 0.38 -12.86
CA CYS A 118 13.68 -0.96 -12.93
C CYS A 118 12.26 -0.96 -12.38
N SER A 119 11.35 -1.75 -12.96
CA SER A 119 10.10 -2.11 -12.26
C SER A 119 9.87 -3.61 -12.21
N GLY A 120 9.22 -4.03 -11.14
CA GLY A 120 8.81 -5.42 -10.99
C GLY A 120 7.70 -5.61 -9.96
N SER A 121 7.01 -6.73 -10.08
CA SER A 121 6.08 -7.17 -9.04
C SER A 121 6.87 -7.62 -7.82
N MET A 122 6.36 -7.29 -6.63
CA MET A 122 7.02 -7.65 -5.38
C MET A 122 7.09 -9.18 -5.16
N MET A 123 6.16 -9.94 -5.76
CA MET A 123 6.08 -11.41 -5.69
C MET A 123 7.32 -12.17 -6.17
N GLY A 124 8.15 -11.58 -7.04
CA GLY A 124 9.27 -12.28 -7.66
C GLY A 124 10.65 -11.69 -7.36
N LEU A 125 10.72 -10.57 -6.63
CA LEU A 125 11.97 -9.89 -6.30
C LEU A 125 12.60 -10.36 -4.99
N ASN A 126 11.81 -10.91 -4.06
CA ASN A 126 12.31 -11.28 -2.72
C ASN A 126 12.85 -12.74 -2.63
N TYR A 127 12.58 -13.60 -3.62
CA TYR A 127 12.74 -15.06 -3.46
C TYR A 127 13.69 -15.74 -4.46
N LYS A 128 14.31 -15.00 -5.38
CA LYS A 128 15.40 -15.57 -6.19
C LYS A 128 16.72 -15.29 -5.48
N GLU A 129 17.58 -16.30 -5.41
CA GLU A 129 18.99 -16.18 -5.02
C GLU A 129 19.67 -15.21 -6.00
N ILE A 130 19.59 -13.91 -5.72
CA ILE A 130 20.31 -12.91 -6.50
C ILE A 130 21.78 -13.18 -6.24
N THR A 131 22.51 -13.56 -7.30
CA THR A 131 23.93 -13.90 -7.26
C THR A 131 24.81 -12.78 -6.70
N SER A 132 24.36 -11.52 -6.80
CA SER A 132 24.95 -10.38 -6.12
C SER A 132 23.96 -9.24 -5.93
N VAL A 133 23.62 -8.90 -4.68
CA VAL A 133 22.77 -7.74 -4.39
C VAL A 133 23.61 -6.46 -4.51
N SER A 134 23.23 -5.54 -5.40
CA SER A 134 23.84 -4.20 -5.55
C SER A 134 23.51 -3.27 -4.36
N VAL A 135 23.83 -3.71 -3.13
CA VAL A 135 23.59 -2.96 -1.89
C VAL A 135 24.35 -1.62 -1.96
N GLY A 136 23.65 -0.52 -1.67
CA GLY A 136 24.24 0.83 -1.65
C GLY A 136 24.34 1.56 -2.99
N TYR A 137 23.92 0.95 -4.11
CA TYR A 137 23.96 1.58 -5.44
C TYR A 137 22.58 1.75 -6.08
N LYS A 138 21.51 1.59 -5.31
CA LYS A 138 20.14 1.71 -5.77
C LYS A 138 19.24 2.29 -4.69
N THR A 139 18.14 2.89 -5.13
CA THR A 139 17.02 3.25 -4.26
C THR A 139 15.83 2.36 -4.60
N ASP A 140 15.14 1.82 -3.59
CA ASP A 140 13.87 1.12 -3.78
C ASP A 140 12.71 2.00 -3.33
N ILE A 141 11.63 1.98 -4.10
CA ILE A 141 10.35 2.61 -3.75
C ILE A 141 9.23 1.61 -4.00
N THR A 142 8.27 1.57 -3.08
CA THR A 142 7.02 0.84 -3.26
C THR A 142 5.95 1.79 -3.78
N MET A 143 5.37 1.44 -4.92
CA MET A 143 4.22 2.09 -5.53
C MET A 143 2.96 1.30 -5.18
N TYR A 144 2.00 1.98 -4.58
CA TYR A 144 0.71 1.41 -4.18
C TYR A 144 -0.38 1.69 -5.22
N SER A 145 -1.55 1.09 -5.04
CA SER A 145 -2.78 1.56 -5.70
C SER A 145 -3.15 2.96 -5.18
N LEU A 146 -4.04 3.69 -5.86
CA LEU A 146 -4.42 5.05 -5.49
C LEU A 146 -4.91 5.10 -4.04
N ASP A 147 -4.38 6.04 -3.25
CA ASP A 147 -4.98 6.37 -1.96
C ASP A 147 -6.20 7.28 -2.15
N PHE A 148 -6.87 7.64 -1.06
CA PHE A 148 -8.06 8.48 -1.15
C PHE A 148 -7.75 9.89 -1.69
N GLU A 149 -6.54 10.41 -1.49
CA GLU A 149 -6.13 11.71 -2.04
C GLU A 149 -5.99 11.65 -3.56
N GLU A 150 -5.27 10.65 -4.07
CA GLU A 150 -5.15 10.41 -5.52
C GLU A 150 -6.52 10.14 -6.17
N PHE A 151 -7.44 9.49 -5.44
CA PHE A 151 -8.82 9.29 -5.90
C PHE A 151 -9.61 10.60 -5.99
N LEU A 152 -9.46 11.51 -5.01
CA LEU A 152 -10.07 12.83 -5.05
C LEU A 152 -9.50 13.67 -6.20
N TRP A 153 -8.20 13.61 -6.47
CA TRP A 153 -7.60 14.25 -7.66
C TRP A 153 -8.20 13.71 -8.95
N ALA A 154 -8.36 12.39 -9.06
CA ALA A 154 -9.01 11.76 -10.22
C ALA A 154 -10.48 12.20 -10.40
N LYS A 155 -11.15 12.60 -9.31
CA LYS A 155 -12.50 13.20 -9.30
C LYS A 155 -12.51 14.71 -9.57
N GLY A 156 -11.36 15.35 -9.73
CA GLY A 156 -11.23 16.78 -10.03
C GLY A 156 -11.12 17.69 -8.81
N TYR A 157 -10.93 17.14 -7.60
CA TYR A 157 -10.64 17.96 -6.43
C TYR A 157 -9.20 18.47 -6.48
N THR A 158 -9.03 19.78 -6.31
CA THR A 158 -7.72 20.43 -6.45
C THR A 158 -6.87 20.28 -5.19
N PRO A 159 -5.54 20.44 -5.27
CA PRO A 159 -4.67 20.45 -4.10
C PRO A 159 -5.09 21.46 -3.03
N GLU A 160 -5.63 22.61 -3.41
CA GLU A 160 -6.12 23.63 -2.48
C GLU A 160 -7.31 23.15 -1.64
N LEU A 161 -8.21 22.35 -2.24
CA LEU A 161 -9.33 21.74 -1.51
C LEU A 161 -8.81 20.68 -0.53
N ILE A 162 -7.82 19.88 -0.93
CA ILE A 162 -7.19 18.90 -0.03
C ILE A 162 -6.49 19.62 1.14
N GLU A 163 -5.82 20.74 0.86
CA GLU A 163 -5.21 21.56 1.90
C GLU A 163 -6.25 22.14 2.86
N ASN A 164 -7.39 22.61 2.35
CA ASN A 164 -8.48 23.08 3.19
C ASN A 164 -9.03 21.96 4.11
N ILE A 165 -9.18 20.73 3.59
CA ILE A 165 -9.55 19.56 4.42
C ILE A 165 -8.52 19.33 5.51
N PHE A 166 -7.23 19.45 5.20
CA PHE A 166 -6.15 19.30 6.16
C PHE A 166 -6.19 20.37 7.26
N GLN A 167 -6.48 21.63 6.92
CA GLN A 167 -6.56 22.72 7.88
C GLN A 167 -7.64 22.49 8.94
N HIS A 168 -8.78 21.89 8.59
CA HIS A 168 -9.78 21.49 9.59
C HIS A 168 -9.21 20.58 10.70
N LEU A 169 -8.28 19.67 10.37
CA LEU A 169 -7.64 18.80 11.37
C LEU A 169 -6.63 19.58 12.23
N VAL A 170 -5.87 20.49 11.62
CA VAL A 170 -4.84 21.29 12.31
C VAL A 170 -5.49 22.27 13.29
N GLU A 171 -6.49 23.00 12.84
CA GLU A 171 -7.21 24.01 13.64
C GLU A 171 -8.26 23.39 14.56
N VAL A 172 -8.54 22.09 14.42
CA VAL A 172 -9.58 21.36 15.15
C VAL A 172 -10.96 22.00 14.92
N THR A 173 -11.22 22.46 13.69
CA THR A 173 -12.47 23.12 13.31
C THR A 173 -13.40 22.13 12.62
N PRO A 174 -14.68 22.03 13.03
CA PRO A 174 -15.63 21.15 12.36
C PRO A 174 -15.83 21.55 10.88
N PHE A 175 -15.93 20.55 10.02
CA PHE A 175 -16.45 20.69 8.66
C PHE A 175 -17.90 21.18 8.69
N SER A 176 -18.32 21.93 7.68
CA SER A 176 -19.73 22.18 7.42
C SER A 176 -20.49 20.88 7.12
N GLN A 177 -21.81 20.90 7.24
CA GLN A 177 -22.65 19.74 6.91
C GLN A 177 -22.50 19.33 5.44
N LEU A 178 -22.38 20.31 4.54
CA LEU A 178 -22.18 20.06 3.11
C LEU A 178 -20.85 19.33 2.84
N GLU A 179 -19.75 19.79 3.44
CA GLU A 179 -18.44 19.14 3.29
C GLU A 179 -18.47 17.71 3.84
N MET A 180 -19.07 17.51 5.01
CA MET A 180 -19.23 16.17 5.59
C MET A 180 -19.97 15.22 4.66
N ASP A 181 -21.08 15.66 4.06
CA ASP A 181 -21.89 14.80 3.19
C ASP A 181 -21.20 14.50 1.87
N VAL A 182 -20.56 15.50 1.25
CA VAL A 182 -19.79 15.33 0.01
C VAL A 182 -18.61 14.40 0.22
N LEU A 183 -17.76 14.66 1.23
CA LEU A 183 -16.56 13.84 1.48
C LEU A 183 -16.92 12.41 1.90
N ARG A 184 -17.99 12.24 2.68
CA ARG A 184 -18.51 10.91 3.02
C ARG A 184 -18.96 10.15 1.77
N GLU A 185 -19.67 10.80 0.86
CA GLU A 185 -20.08 10.18 -0.40
C GLU A 185 -18.88 9.73 -1.21
N LYS A 186 -17.89 10.59 -1.42
CA LYS A 186 -16.66 10.24 -2.17
C LYS A 186 -15.85 9.16 -1.48
N PHE A 187 -15.83 9.14 -0.15
CA PHE A 187 -15.20 8.08 0.60
C PHE A 187 -15.90 6.73 0.42
N LEU A 188 -17.24 6.70 0.37
CA LEU A 188 -17.99 5.48 0.06
C LEU A 188 -17.76 5.00 -1.37
N GLU A 189 -17.68 5.92 -2.34
CA GLU A 189 -17.27 5.59 -3.71
C GLU A 189 -15.88 4.93 -3.71
N TYR A 190 -14.91 5.53 -3.01
CA TYR A 190 -13.54 5.01 -2.90
C TYR A 190 -13.47 3.63 -2.23
N ILE A 191 -14.21 3.42 -1.13
CA ILE A 191 -14.28 2.10 -0.47
C ILE A 191 -14.78 1.04 -1.45
N THR A 192 -15.76 1.39 -2.28
CA THR A 192 -16.38 0.47 -3.24
C THR A 192 -15.46 0.16 -4.42
N VAL A 193 -14.85 1.20 -4.99
CA VAL A 193 -14.05 1.12 -6.21
C VAL A 193 -12.64 0.61 -5.92
N GLY A 194 -12.06 1.02 -4.79
CA GLY A 194 -10.67 0.82 -4.45
C GLY A 194 -9.74 1.83 -5.13
N GLY A 195 -8.44 1.54 -5.10
CA GLY A 195 -7.39 2.37 -5.68
C GLY A 195 -6.81 1.84 -6.98
N MET A 196 -7.26 0.70 -7.49
CA MET A 196 -6.64 0.08 -8.68
C MET A 196 -6.84 0.98 -9.92
N PRO A 197 -5.77 1.47 -10.59
CA PRO A 197 -5.86 2.52 -11.60
C PRO A 197 -6.85 2.22 -12.74
N ALA A 198 -6.83 1.00 -13.28
CA ALA A 198 -7.75 0.63 -14.37
C ALA A 198 -9.22 0.70 -13.93
N ILE A 199 -9.51 0.32 -12.70
CA ILE A 199 -10.86 0.29 -12.12
C ILE A 199 -11.32 1.72 -11.80
N VAL A 200 -10.45 2.54 -11.20
CA VAL A 200 -10.71 3.96 -10.96
C VAL A 200 -10.96 4.68 -12.28
N SER A 201 -10.11 4.47 -13.29
CA SER A 201 -10.29 5.09 -14.59
C SER A 201 -11.62 4.70 -15.24
N ASN A 202 -12.01 3.43 -15.17
CA ASN A 202 -13.31 3.00 -15.70
C ASN A 202 -14.47 3.70 -14.99
N PHE A 203 -14.45 3.73 -13.66
CA PHE A 203 -15.48 4.39 -12.84
C PHE A 203 -15.61 5.89 -13.13
N ILE A 204 -14.48 6.60 -13.31
CA ILE A 204 -14.49 8.02 -13.65
C ILE A 204 -15.06 8.24 -15.06
N ASN A 205 -14.65 7.43 -16.04
CA ASN A 205 -15.07 7.59 -17.43
C ASN A 205 -16.54 7.21 -17.67
N SER A 206 -17.04 6.16 -17.01
CA SER A 206 -18.43 5.70 -17.14
C SER A 206 -19.40 6.55 -16.31
N GLY A 207 -18.90 7.23 -15.27
CA GLY A 207 -19.72 7.96 -14.30
C GLY A 207 -20.59 7.05 -13.42
N ASN A 208 -20.36 5.73 -13.44
CA ASN A 208 -21.14 4.73 -12.71
C ASN A 208 -20.30 3.47 -12.38
N TYR A 209 -20.89 2.52 -11.66
CA TYR A 209 -20.21 1.29 -11.21
C TYR A 209 -20.23 0.14 -12.24
N SER A 210 -20.54 0.42 -13.51
CA SER A 210 -20.56 -0.61 -14.56
C SER A 210 -19.17 -1.24 -14.68
N ASP A 211 -19.14 -2.56 -14.80
CA ASP A 211 -17.93 -3.39 -14.91
C ASP A 211 -16.96 -3.36 -13.72
N THR A 212 -17.13 -2.46 -12.73
CA THR A 212 -16.27 -2.35 -11.55
C THR A 212 -16.06 -3.70 -10.86
N LEU A 213 -17.16 -4.41 -10.53
CA LEU A 213 -17.08 -5.70 -9.84
C LEU A 213 -16.40 -6.78 -10.70
N ALA A 214 -16.70 -6.81 -12.00
CA ALA A 214 -16.11 -7.78 -12.91
C ALA A 214 -14.58 -7.59 -13.00
N MET A 215 -14.13 -6.33 -13.12
CA MET A 215 -12.70 -5.99 -13.12
C MET A 215 -12.01 -6.34 -11.80
N GLN A 216 -12.65 -6.04 -10.66
CA GLN A 216 -12.10 -6.39 -9.35
C GLN A 216 -11.98 -7.91 -9.16
N ARG A 217 -13.00 -8.69 -9.56
CA ARG A 217 -12.97 -10.16 -9.50
C ARG A 217 -11.91 -10.75 -10.42
N GLN A 218 -11.77 -10.20 -11.64
CA GLN A 218 -10.71 -10.64 -12.55
C GLN A 218 -9.33 -10.41 -11.94
N LEU A 219 -9.10 -9.25 -11.31
CA LEU A 219 -7.84 -8.97 -10.64
C LEU A 219 -7.57 -9.90 -9.43
N LEU A 220 -8.61 -10.24 -8.66
CA LEU A 220 -8.49 -11.23 -7.59
C LEU A 220 -8.07 -12.61 -8.13
N LEU A 221 -8.60 -13.02 -9.30
CA LEU A 221 -8.20 -14.25 -9.98
C LEU A 221 -6.78 -14.17 -10.52
N ASP A 222 -6.38 -13.03 -11.07
CA ASP A 222 -5.03 -12.79 -11.59
C ASP A 222 -3.98 -12.92 -10.46
N TYR A 223 -4.25 -12.35 -9.28
CA TYR A 223 -3.39 -12.55 -8.10
C TYR A 223 -3.32 -14.02 -7.67
N GLU A 224 -4.41 -14.76 -7.76
CA GLU A 224 -4.40 -16.20 -7.46
C GLU A 224 -3.56 -17.01 -8.47
N ASN A 225 -3.62 -16.63 -9.74
CA ASN A 225 -2.78 -17.21 -10.79
C ASN A 225 -1.31 -16.88 -10.55
N ASP A 226 -1.00 -15.65 -10.14
CA ASP A 226 0.37 -15.24 -9.81
C ASP A 226 0.95 -15.99 -8.60
N ILE A 227 0.14 -16.28 -7.57
CA ILE A 227 0.54 -17.19 -6.47
C ILE A 227 1.01 -18.53 -7.06
N THR A 228 0.30 -19.05 -8.06
CA THR A 228 0.66 -20.32 -8.72
C THR A 228 1.97 -20.22 -9.49
N LYS A 229 2.21 -19.07 -10.15
CA LYS A 229 3.39 -18.85 -11.00
C LYS A 229 4.66 -18.58 -10.19
N TYR A 230 4.60 -17.69 -9.19
CA TYR A 230 5.78 -17.12 -8.56
C TYR A 230 6.13 -17.69 -7.19
N ALA A 231 5.19 -18.30 -6.47
CA ALA A 231 5.53 -18.92 -5.18
C ALA A 231 6.47 -20.11 -5.40
N ARG A 232 7.70 -20.01 -4.87
CA ARG A 232 8.73 -21.05 -4.90
C ARG A 232 9.20 -21.33 -3.47
N GLY A 233 9.49 -22.59 -3.16
CA GLY A 233 9.94 -22.99 -1.82
C GLY A 233 8.86 -23.00 -0.73
N ILE A 234 7.62 -22.62 -1.05
CA ILE A 234 6.47 -22.61 -0.14
C ILE A 234 5.30 -23.36 -0.78
N ASP A 235 4.47 -24.01 0.04
CA ASP A 235 3.27 -24.71 -0.40
C ASP A 235 2.22 -23.74 -0.98
N LYS A 236 2.11 -23.75 -2.31
CA LYS A 236 1.16 -22.93 -3.08
C LYS A 236 -0.29 -23.12 -2.63
N ALA A 237 -0.67 -24.35 -2.25
CA ALA A 237 -2.03 -24.64 -1.82
C ALA A 237 -2.33 -23.95 -0.48
N LYS A 238 -1.35 -23.89 0.44
CA LYS A 238 -1.49 -23.16 1.71
C LYS A 238 -1.61 -21.65 1.48
N ILE A 239 -0.80 -21.05 0.60
CA ILE A 239 -0.90 -19.62 0.26
C ILE A 239 -2.28 -19.29 -0.30
N LYS A 240 -2.77 -20.08 -1.27
CA LYS A 240 -4.13 -19.91 -1.82
C LYS A 240 -5.21 -20.07 -0.75
N ASN A 241 -5.04 -21.02 0.16
CA ASN A 241 -6.01 -21.23 1.24
C ASN A 241 -6.06 -20.02 2.20
N VAL A 242 -4.91 -19.42 2.54
CA VAL A 242 -4.89 -18.16 3.29
C VAL A 242 -5.60 -17.07 2.50
N TYR A 243 -5.19 -16.86 1.24
CA TYR A 243 -5.72 -15.81 0.36
C TYR A 243 -7.25 -15.83 0.25
N ARG A 244 -7.83 -17.00 -0.06
CA ARG A 244 -9.28 -17.19 -0.19
C ARG A 244 -10.05 -16.97 1.11
N ASN A 245 -9.42 -17.16 2.27
CA ASN A 245 -10.07 -17.04 3.57
C ASN A 245 -9.89 -15.66 4.23
N ILE A 246 -9.09 -14.74 3.67
CA ILE A 246 -8.90 -13.38 4.24
C ILE A 246 -10.24 -12.70 4.59
N PRO A 247 -11.27 -12.68 3.70
CA PRO A 247 -12.52 -11.98 3.99
C PRO A 247 -13.26 -12.59 5.18
N VAL A 248 -13.20 -13.92 5.32
CA VAL A 248 -13.79 -14.67 6.43
C VAL A 248 -13.12 -14.33 7.76
N PHE A 249 -11.82 -14.03 7.78
CA PHE A 249 -11.14 -13.58 8.99
C PHE A 249 -11.49 -12.16 9.37
N LEU A 250 -11.58 -11.26 8.39
CA LEU A 250 -11.98 -9.88 8.61
C LEU A 250 -13.41 -9.78 9.15
N ALA A 251 -14.32 -10.68 8.72
CA ALA A 251 -15.71 -10.75 9.17
C ALA A 251 -15.90 -11.02 10.68
N LYS A 252 -14.92 -11.64 11.33
CA LYS A 252 -15.06 -12.14 12.71
C LYS A 252 -14.93 -11.00 13.71
N GLU A 253 -15.62 -11.15 14.85
CA GLU A 253 -15.42 -10.25 16.00
C GLU A 253 -13.97 -10.30 16.50
N ASN A 254 -13.39 -11.50 16.60
CA ASN A 254 -11.96 -11.67 16.84
C ASN A 254 -11.21 -11.78 15.50
N LYS A 255 -10.58 -10.67 15.12
CA LYS A 255 -9.83 -10.53 13.86
C LYS A 255 -8.41 -11.08 13.92
N LYS A 256 -7.95 -11.56 15.09
CA LYS A 256 -6.67 -12.25 15.20
C LYS A 256 -6.68 -13.44 14.24
N PHE A 257 -5.68 -13.49 13.35
CA PHE A 257 -5.56 -14.57 12.41
C PHE A 257 -5.31 -15.90 13.15
N GLN A 258 -6.14 -16.90 12.87
CA GLN A 258 -6.06 -18.22 13.49
C GLN A 258 -5.93 -19.29 12.42
N VAL A 259 -4.73 -19.84 12.29
CA VAL A 259 -4.39 -20.86 11.28
C VAL A 259 -5.26 -22.11 11.39
N THR A 260 -5.65 -22.50 12.59
CA THR A 260 -6.56 -23.64 12.83
C THR A 260 -7.96 -23.43 12.26
N LYS A 261 -8.34 -22.20 11.91
CA LYS A 261 -9.59 -21.89 11.20
C LYS A 261 -9.43 -21.92 9.68
N VAL A 262 -8.20 -21.91 9.16
CA VAL A 262 -7.86 -22.08 7.73
C VAL A 262 -7.84 -23.57 7.36
N ALA A 263 -7.29 -24.40 8.24
CA ALA A 263 -7.28 -25.85 8.11
C ALA A 263 -7.28 -26.49 9.51
N ALA A 264 -8.11 -27.53 9.69
CA ALA A 264 -8.13 -28.29 10.93
C ALA A 264 -6.75 -28.91 11.20
N HIS A 265 -6.30 -28.86 12.45
CA HIS A 265 -4.97 -29.34 12.90
C HIS A 265 -3.74 -28.63 12.31
N ALA A 266 -3.93 -27.53 11.57
CA ALA A 266 -2.83 -26.76 11.03
C ALA A 266 -1.99 -26.08 12.14
N ARG A 267 -0.67 -26.15 11.99
CA ARG A 267 0.28 -25.50 12.90
C ARG A 267 0.60 -24.10 12.41
N SER A 268 0.53 -23.10 13.29
CA SER A 268 0.75 -21.69 12.91
C SER A 268 2.07 -21.45 12.19
N ARG A 269 3.14 -22.14 12.62
CA ARG A 269 4.49 -22.02 12.03
C ARG A 269 4.55 -22.37 10.54
N GLU A 270 3.66 -23.22 10.05
CA GLU A 270 3.62 -23.63 8.64
C GLU A 270 2.99 -22.56 7.73
N TYR A 271 2.27 -21.61 8.31
CA TYR A 271 1.52 -20.58 7.59
C TYR A 271 2.15 -19.19 7.67
N ILE A 272 3.13 -18.99 8.57
CA ILE A 272 3.89 -17.73 8.67
C ILE A 272 4.47 -17.36 7.31
N GLY A 273 5.24 -18.27 6.69
CA GLY A 273 5.81 -18.02 5.36
C GLY A 273 4.76 -17.80 4.26
N CYS A 274 3.53 -18.32 4.42
CA CYS A 274 2.45 -18.05 3.46
C CYS A 274 1.92 -16.62 3.59
N VAL A 275 1.77 -16.13 4.82
CA VAL A 275 1.33 -14.76 5.11
C VAL A 275 2.41 -13.76 4.71
N ASP A 276 3.68 -14.03 5.03
CA ASP A 276 4.81 -13.22 4.61
C ASP A 276 4.87 -13.11 3.10
N TRP A 277 4.67 -14.23 2.38
CA TRP A 277 4.63 -14.21 0.92
C TRP A 277 3.52 -13.31 0.37
N LEU A 278 2.31 -13.35 0.95
CA LEU A 278 1.19 -12.49 0.52
C LEU A 278 1.44 -11.00 0.85
N ASN A 279 2.10 -10.72 1.96
CA ASN A 279 2.48 -9.36 2.35
C ASN A 279 3.55 -8.82 1.40
N ASP A 280 4.60 -9.61 1.18
CA ASP A 280 5.66 -9.31 0.24
C ASP A 280 5.13 -9.19 -1.17
N ALA A 281 4.08 -9.92 -1.55
CA ALA A 281 3.42 -9.78 -2.84
C ALA A 281 2.66 -8.45 -3.03
N GLY A 282 2.45 -7.68 -1.96
CA GLY A 282 1.61 -6.49 -1.96
C GLY A 282 0.10 -6.80 -2.05
N ILE A 283 -0.32 -8.00 -1.63
CA ILE A 283 -1.74 -8.39 -1.58
C ILE A 283 -2.35 -8.00 -0.23
N ILE A 284 -1.59 -8.14 0.86
CA ILE A 284 -2.07 -7.90 2.23
C ILE A 284 -1.14 -6.97 3.01
N ASN A 285 -1.68 -6.38 4.07
CA ASN A 285 -0.99 -5.66 5.11
C ASN A 285 -1.07 -6.47 6.41
N ILE A 286 0.07 -6.77 7.03
CA ILE A 286 0.12 -7.42 8.34
C ILE A 286 0.13 -6.35 9.43
N CYS A 287 -0.80 -6.46 10.38
CA CYS A 287 -0.84 -5.63 11.58
C CYS A 287 -0.52 -6.49 12.80
N TYR A 288 0.69 -6.35 13.35
CA TYR A 288 1.16 -7.17 14.47
C TYR A 288 0.62 -6.70 15.81
N CYS A 289 0.42 -7.65 16.73
CA CYS A 289 0.03 -7.37 18.11
C CYS A 289 1.25 -6.95 18.90
N LEU A 290 1.19 -5.78 19.54
CA LEU A 290 2.19 -5.41 20.53
C LEU A 290 2.16 -6.37 21.71
N SER A 291 3.33 -6.67 22.27
CA SER A 291 3.42 -7.39 23.54
C SER A 291 3.01 -6.47 24.70
N PHE A 292 3.39 -5.20 24.62
CA PHE A 292 2.97 -4.14 25.54
C PHE A 292 2.77 -2.80 24.80
N PRO A 293 1.84 -1.89 25.18
CA PRO A 293 1.69 -0.57 24.55
C PRO A 293 2.83 0.42 24.90
N GLU A 294 4.05 0.13 24.47
CA GLU A 294 5.24 0.97 24.70
C GLU A 294 6.17 1.01 23.48
N LEU A 295 7.03 2.02 23.47
CA LEU A 295 8.07 2.18 22.46
C LEU A 295 9.32 1.33 22.79
N PRO A 296 10.09 0.90 21.79
CA PRO A 296 9.86 1.02 20.35
C PRO A 296 8.93 -0.07 19.79
N LEU A 297 7.97 0.32 18.94
CA LEU A 297 6.98 -0.59 18.32
C LEU A 297 7.58 -1.85 17.67
N ARG A 298 8.66 -1.68 16.90
CA ARG A 298 9.32 -2.80 16.17
C ARG A 298 10.01 -3.81 17.07
N GLY A 299 10.38 -3.43 18.30
CA GLY A 299 11.04 -4.34 19.24
C GLY A 299 10.07 -5.09 20.16
N ASN A 300 8.78 -4.81 20.04
CA ASN A 300 7.79 -5.11 21.07
C ASN A 300 6.49 -5.66 20.45
N TYR A 301 6.59 -6.61 19.53
CA TYR A 301 5.43 -7.28 18.96
C TYR A 301 5.60 -8.79 18.98
N ASP A 302 4.46 -9.49 18.99
CA ASP A 302 4.40 -10.95 18.92
C ASP A 302 4.18 -11.38 17.45
N GLU A 303 5.20 -11.97 16.84
CA GLU A 303 5.19 -12.48 15.47
C GLU A 303 4.06 -13.49 15.21
N ALA A 304 3.59 -14.20 16.24
CA ALA A 304 2.51 -15.19 16.10
C ALA A 304 1.11 -14.58 16.27
N LYS A 305 0.99 -13.29 16.61
CA LYS A 305 -0.28 -12.60 16.83
C LYS A 305 -0.41 -11.42 15.87
N TYR A 306 -1.18 -11.59 14.81
CA TYR A 306 -1.40 -10.56 13.81
C TYR A 306 -2.84 -10.54 13.28
N LYS A 307 -3.25 -9.37 12.77
CA LYS A 307 -4.41 -9.16 11.91
C LYS A 307 -3.91 -9.04 10.46
N ILE A 308 -4.73 -9.43 9.49
CA ILE A 308 -4.44 -9.30 8.06
C ILE A 308 -5.48 -8.40 7.42
N TYR A 309 -5.04 -7.39 6.67
CA TYR A 309 -5.88 -6.48 5.89
C TYR A 309 -5.50 -6.60 4.41
N PHE A 310 -6.43 -6.35 3.48
CA PHE A 310 -6.10 -6.20 2.06
C PHE A 310 -5.31 -4.91 1.83
N HIS A 311 -4.45 -4.93 0.80
CA HIS A 311 -3.74 -3.74 0.32
C HIS A 311 -4.64 -2.74 -0.43
N ASP A 312 -5.81 -3.20 -0.92
CA ASP A 312 -6.78 -2.39 -1.65
C ASP A 312 -8.21 -2.71 -1.21
N ASN A 313 -8.94 -1.68 -0.77
CA ASN A 313 -10.31 -1.79 -0.26
C ASN A 313 -11.30 -2.33 -1.30
N GLY A 314 -11.14 -1.96 -2.57
CA GLY A 314 -12.02 -2.42 -3.64
C GLY A 314 -11.90 -3.93 -3.86
N LEU A 315 -10.70 -4.46 -3.67
CA LEU A 315 -10.45 -5.91 -3.72
C LEU A 315 -11.03 -6.64 -2.50
N LEU A 316 -10.93 -6.05 -1.30
CA LEU A 316 -11.69 -6.56 -0.15
C LEU A 316 -13.18 -6.59 -0.46
N MET A 317 -13.74 -5.49 -0.95
CA MET A 317 -15.16 -5.41 -1.26
C MET A 317 -15.61 -6.43 -2.31
N ALA A 318 -14.81 -6.66 -3.35
CA ALA A 318 -15.10 -7.66 -4.38
C ALA A 318 -14.92 -9.11 -3.92
N SER A 319 -14.13 -9.33 -2.87
CA SER A 319 -13.94 -10.64 -2.24
C SER A 319 -15.09 -11.03 -1.28
N LEU A 320 -15.94 -10.07 -0.92
CA LEU A 320 -17.20 -10.33 -0.22
C LEU A 320 -18.29 -10.82 -1.20
N ASP A 321 -19.43 -11.22 -0.67
CA ASP A 321 -20.57 -11.62 -1.51
C ASP A 321 -21.14 -10.45 -2.34
N GLU A 322 -21.78 -10.79 -3.46
CA GLU A 322 -22.30 -9.81 -4.42
C GLU A 322 -23.38 -8.88 -3.83
N TYR A 323 -24.16 -9.40 -2.88
CA TYR A 323 -25.22 -8.65 -2.22
C TYR A 323 -24.65 -7.57 -1.29
N SER A 324 -23.51 -7.82 -0.64
CA SER A 324 -22.82 -6.83 0.21
C SER A 324 -22.43 -5.55 -0.56
N LEU A 325 -22.04 -5.68 -1.83
CA LEU A 325 -21.75 -4.54 -2.70
C LEU A 325 -23.02 -3.80 -3.17
N ALA A 326 -24.09 -4.52 -3.45
CA ALA A 326 -25.39 -3.92 -3.78
C ALA A 326 -25.97 -3.16 -2.57
N ASP A 327 -25.88 -3.73 -1.37
CA ASP A 327 -26.35 -3.12 -0.13
C ASP A 327 -25.56 -1.88 0.28
N LEU A 328 -24.24 -1.87 0.11
CA LEU A 328 -23.47 -0.64 0.30
C LEU A 328 -23.92 0.45 -0.68
N ARG A 329 -24.14 0.10 -1.96
CA ARG A 329 -24.50 1.08 -2.99
C ARG A 329 -25.91 1.65 -2.78
N GLN A 330 -26.89 0.80 -2.46
CA GLN A 330 -28.29 1.19 -2.34
C GLN A 330 -28.63 1.73 -0.95
N ASN A 331 -28.17 1.04 0.10
CA ASN A 331 -28.59 1.29 1.48
C ASN A 331 -27.53 2.03 2.31
N LYS A 332 -26.36 2.36 1.72
CA LYS A 332 -25.18 2.88 2.43
C LYS A 332 -24.85 2.02 3.67
N ASN A 333 -25.16 0.72 3.59
CA ASN A 333 -25.18 -0.19 4.72
C ASN A 333 -24.22 -1.36 4.49
N LEU A 334 -23.07 -1.28 5.15
CA LEU A 334 -22.01 -2.30 5.16
C LEU A 334 -22.29 -3.53 6.07
N GLY A 335 -23.52 -3.68 6.60
CA GLY A 335 -23.92 -4.82 7.43
C GLY A 335 -22.98 -5.13 8.61
N ILE A 336 -22.71 -6.42 8.83
CA ILE A 336 -21.81 -6.96 9.88
C ILE A 336 -20.35 -6.60 9.60
N TYR A 337 -19.96 -6.46 8.32
CA TYR A 337 -18.59 -6.20 7.90
C TYR A 337 -18.12 -4.75 8.14
N LYS A 338 -19.02 -3.85 8.55
CA LYS A 338 -18.75 -2.44 8.83
C LYS A 338 -17.41 -2.19 9.52
N GLY A 339 -17.22 -2.78 10.69
CA GLY A 339 -16.00 -2.55 11.48
C GLY A 339 -14.74 -3.03 10.76
N ALA A 340 -14.81 -4.18 10.09
CA ALA A 340 -13.68 -4.75 9.37
C ALA A 340 -13.25 -3.92 8.16
N ILE A 341 -14.23 -3.39 7.42
CA ILE A 341 -13.97 -2.57 6.23
C ILE A 341 -13.34 -1.23 6.63
N TYR A 342 -13.88 -0.54 7.65
CA TYR A 342 -13.28 0.71 8.11
C TYR A 342 -11.87 0.49 8.69
N GLU A 343 -11.63 -0.59 9.43
CA GLU A 343 -10.27 -0.93 9.87
C GLU A 343 -9.33 -1.21 8.68
N ASN A 344 -9.80 -1.93 7.65
CA ASN A 344 -9.01 -2.18 6.44
C ASN A 344 -8.61 -0.88 5.74
N VAL A 345 -9.57 0.03 5.57
CA VAL A 345 -9.35 1.32 4.89
C VAL A 345 -8.36 2.19 5.68
N VAL A 346 -8.47 2.19 7.01
CA VAL A 346 -7.51 2.89 7.88
C VAL A 346 -6.12 2.24 7.80
N ALA A 347 -6.04 0.91 7.86
CA ALA A 347 -4.77 0.19 7.71
C ALA A 347 -4.11 0.48 6.35
N GLU A 348 -4.90 0.49 5.27
CA GLU A 348 -4.44 0.85 3.94
C GLU A 348 -3.93 2.30 3.89
N ALA A 349 -4.69 3.26 4.43
CA ALA A 349 -4.27 4.66 4.49
C ALA A 349 -2.96 4.85 5.26
N PHE A 350 -2.79 4.11 6.36
CA PHE A 350 -1.55 4.14 7.15
C PHE A 350 -0.39 3.58 6.34
N VAL A 351 -0.52 2.40 5.76
CA VAL A 351 0.56 1.80 4.97
C VAL A 351 0.93 2.66 3.78
N LYS A 352 -0.05 3.18 3.02
CA LYS A 352 0.19 4.04 1.85
C LYS A 352 0.85 5.38 2.21
N SER A 353 0.56 5.93 3.39
CA SER A 353 1.24 7.13 3.91
C SER A 353 2.63 6.82 4.51
N GLY A 354 2.93 5.55 4.77
CA GLY A 354 4.18 5.10 5.39
C GLY A 354 4.14 5.04 6.92
N LEU A 355 2.95 5.05 7.52
CA LEU A 355 2.75 4.72 8.93
C LEU A 355 2.70 3.19 9.11
N PRO A 356 3.39 2.63 10.11
CA PRO A 356 3.25 1.22 10.44
C PRO A 356 1.88 0.93 11.07
N THR A 357 1.45 -0.34 11.01
CA THR A 357 0.21 -0.80 11.64
C THR A 357 0.53 -1.80 12.76
N TYR A 358 0.17 -1.44 13.98
CA TYR A 358 0.29 -2.29 15.17
C TYR A 358 -0.98 -2.20 15.99
N TYR A 359 -1.46 -3.30 16.55
CA TYR A 359 -2.63 -3.31 17.43
C TYR A 359 -2.25 -3.82 18.82
N TYR A 360 -3.14 -3.71 19.80
CA TYR A 360 -2.94 -4.34 21.10
C TYR A 360 -4.21 -5.00 21.60
N LYS A 361 -4.04 -6.15 22.24
CA LYS A 361 -5.11 -6.84 22.97
C LYS A 361 -4.55 -7.49 24.21
N LYS A 362 -4.98 -7.02 25.39
CA LYS A 362 -4.57 -7.60 26.67
C LYS A 362 -5.25 -8.94 26.88
N GLU A 363 -4.48 -9.98 27.21
CA GLU A 363 -5.03 -11.30 27.52
C GLU A 363 -5.93 -11.21 28.76
N ASN A 364 -7.14 -11.75 28.67
CA ASN A 364 -8.16 -11.80 29.74
C ASN A 364 -8.69 -10.43 30.22
N ALA A 365 -8.54 -9.35 29.44
CA ALA A 365 -9.15 -8.05 29.73
C ALA A 365 -9.92 -7.51 28.51
N GLN A 366 -10.81 -6.54 28.75
CA GLN A 366 -11.55 -5.85 27.68
C GLN A 366 -10.72 -4.76 26.96
N LEU A 367 -9.42 -4.69 27.23
CA LEU A 367 -8.54 -3.69 26.63
C LEU A 367 -8.05 -4.19 25.26
N GLU A 368 -8.70 -3.71 24.21
CA GLU A 368 -8.29 -3.86 22.81
C GLU A 368 -8.21 -2.48 22.16
N MET A 369 -7.18 -2.27 21.35
CA MET A 369 -6.95 -1.05 20.58
C MET A 369 -6.60 -1.43 19.14
N ASP A 370 -7.23 -0.75 18.17
CA ASP A 370 -7.18 -1.12 16.76
C ASP A 370 -5.82 -0.84 16.14
N PHE A 371 -5.28 0.36 16.37
CA PHE A 371 -3.98 0.77 15.86
C PHE A 371 -3.18 1.58 16.87
N PHE A 372 -1.86 1.55 16.70
CA PHE A 372 -0.91 2.45 17.32
C PHE A 372 -0.06 3.07 16.24
N VAL A 373 0.04 4.39 16.29
CA VAL A 373 0.98 5.18 15.52
C VAL A 373 1.93 5.87 16.48
N ARG A 374 3.01 6.42 15.95
CA ARG A 374 4.04 7.07 16.75
C ARG A 374 4.28 8.47 16.22
N ASP A 375 4.42 9.41 17.14
CA ASP A 375 5.01 10.72 16.87
C ASP A 375 6.44 10.81 17.44
N THR A 376 7.07 11.97 17.35
CA THR A 376 8.45 12.18 17.84
C THR A 376 8.62 11.80 19.32
N ASN A 377 7.61 12.06 20.16
CA ASN A 377 7.69 12.08 21.61
C ASN A 377 6.67 11.17 22.33
N SER A 378 5.80 10.47 21.61
CA SER A 378 4.67 9.75 22.19
C SER A 378 4.17 8.58 21.32
N LEU A 379 3.53 7.63 22.00
CA LEU A 379 2.77 6.55 21.39
C LEU A 379 1.30 6.97 21.32
N VAL A 380 0.71 6.93 20.13
CA VAL A 380 -0.64 7.44 19.88
C VAL A 380 -1.58 6.28 19.55
N PRO A 381 -2.45 5.85 20.48
CA PRO A 381 -3.51 4.91 20.19
C PRO A 381 -4.54 5.52 19.23
N VAL A 382 -4.90 4.76 18.20
CA VAL A 382 -5.92 5.12 17.23
C VAL A 382 -7.04 4.08 17.24
N GLU A 383 -8.24 4.51 17.57
CA GLU A 383 -9.44 3.67 17.60
C GLU A 383 -10.33 3.96 16.38
N VAL A 384 -10.78 2.90 15.71
CA VAL A 384 -11.63 3.00 14.51
C VAL A 384 -13.05 2.55 14.86
N LYS A 385 -14.02 3.47 14.77
CA LYS A 385 -15.42 3.16 15.04
C LYS A 385 -16.29 3.42 13.83
N ALA A 386 -16.98 2.39 13.34
CA ALA A 386 -17.93 2.53 12.24
C ALA A 386 -19.07 3.54 12.52
N LYS A 387 -19.45 3.71 13.80
CA LYS A 387 -20.46 4.66 14.29
C LYS A 387 -19.88 5.52 15.42
N ASP A 388 -20.54 6.62 15.76
CA ASP A 388 -20.18 7.40 16.96
C ASP A 388 -20.57 6.65 18.24
N ALA A 389 -19.71 5.72 18.67
CA ALA A 389 -19.86 4.94 19.90
C ALA A 389 -18.79 5.34 20.94
N ALA A 390 -19.01 4.94 22.20
CA ALA A 390 -18.04 5.17 23.27
C ALA A 390 -16.69 4.47 22.99
N THR A 391 -15.60 5.08 23.44
CA THR A 391 -14.21 4.60 23.27
C THR A 391 -13.58 4.33 24.64
N VAL A 392 -14.08 3.28 25.31
CA VAL A 392 -13.65 2.93 26.69
C VAL A 392 -12.17 2.55 26.72
N SER A 393 -11.72 1.69 25.80
CA SER A 393 -10.32 1.28 25.68
C SER A 393 -9.38 2.47 25.48
N LEU A 394 -9.69 3.36 24.53
CA LEU A 394 -8.90 4.57 24.28
C LEU A 394 -8.74 5.43 25.53
N ASN A 395 -9.86 5.70 26.23
CA ASN A 395 -9.82 6.48 27.48
C ASN A 395 -9.01 5.78 28.57
N ASN A 396 -9.12 4.46 28.68
CA ASN A 396 -8.38 3.69 29.68
C ASN A 396 -6.87 3.69 29.40
N LEU A 397 -6.45 3.61 28.14
CA LEU A 397 -5.03 3.73 27.77
C LEU A 397 -4.48 5.11 28.15
N ILE A 398 -5.17 6.18 27.78
CA ILE A 398 -4.70 7.56 28.02
C ILE A 398 -4.62 7.90 29.51
N LYS A 399 -5.53 7.35 30.34
CA LYS A 399 -5.57 7.64 31.78
C LYS A 399 -4.62 6.77 32.62
N SER A 400 -4.09 5.69 32.06
CA SER A 400 -3.37 4.70 32.84
C SER A 400 -1.91 5.09 33.02
N ASP A 401 -1.46 5.16 34.26
CA ASP A 401 -0.04 5.37 34.59
C ASP A 401 0.87 4.22 34.13
N SER A 402 0.27 3.10 33.69
CA SER A 402 1.00 1.94 33.15
C SER A 402 1.51 2.15 31.72
N TYR A 403 1.07 3.21 31.01
CA TYR A 403 1.46 3.48 29.62
C TYR A 403 2.00 4.91 29.47
N PRO A 404 3.19 5.22 30.01
CA PRO A 404 3.71 6.59 30.09
C PRO A 404 4.00 7.24 28.74
N ASP A 405 4.19 6.44 27.69
CA ASP A 405 4.39 6.93 26.32
C ASP A 405 3.08 7.49 25.70
N ILE A 406 1.91 7.16 26.25
CA ILE A 406 0.61 7.56 25.72
C ILE A 406 0.17 8.89 26.35
N LYS A 407 0.19 9.96 25.56
CA LYS A 407 -0.17 11.32 26.02
C LYS A 407 -1.56 11.76 25.58
N TYR A 408 -2.00 11.28 24.42
CA TYR A 408 -3.30 11.57 23.85
C TYR A 408 -3.70 10.39 22.94
N GLY A 409 -4.87 10.46 22.33
CA GLY A 409 -5.29 9.46 21.35
C GLY A 409 -6.08 10.05 20.18
N ILE A 410 -6.45 9.17 19.24
CA ILE A 410 -7.21 9.54 18.05
C ILE A 410 -8.38 8.57 17.88
N LYS A 411 -9.56 9.10 17.58
CA LYS A 411 -10.77 8.36 17.22
C LYS A 411 -11.13 8.67 15.78
N LEU A 412 -11.11 7.66 14.92
CA LEU A 412 -11.59 7.76 13.55
C LEU A 412 -13.03 7.21 13.49
N CYS A 413 -14.01 8.08 13.24
CA CYS A 413 -15.43 7.66 13.22
C CYS A 413 -16.32 8.50 12.29
N ASN A 414 -17.62 8.21 12.25
CA ASN A 414 -18.60 8.99 11.47
C ASN A 414 -18.95 10.33 12.12
N LYS A 415 -17.97 11.06 12.61
CA LYS A 415 -18.18 12.29 13.36
C LYS A 415 -17.26 13.37 12.86
N ASN A 416 -17.72 14.60 13.02
CA ASN A 416 -16.95 15.77 12.69
C ASN A 416 -15.71 15.93 13.59
N VAL A 417 -14.80 16.79 13.17
CA VAL A 417 -13.57 17.12 13.89
C VAL A 417 -13.89 17.65 15.28
N GLY A 418 -13.12 17.21 16.27
CA GLY A 418 -13.19 17.76 17.62
C GLY A 418 -12.11 17.22 18.53
N PHE A 419 -11.93 17.89 19.67
CA PHE A 419 -11.02 17.47 20.74
C PHE A 419 -11.72 17.63 22.09
N ASN A 420 -11.57 16.65 22.97
CA ASN A 420 -12.22 16.66 24.28
C ASN A 420 -11.25 16.80 25.46
N GLY A 421 -10.01 17.22 25.20
CA GLY A 421 -8.94 17.29 26.20
C GLY A 421 -8.12 16.01 26.35
N LYS A 422 -8.52 14.90 25.72
CA LYS A 422 -7.80 13.61 25.80
C LYS A 422 -7.52 13.01 24.44
N PHE A 423 -8.49 13.04 23.54
CA PHE A 423 -8.32 12.49 22.21
C PHE A 423 -8.97 13.37 21.15
N TYR A 424 -8.37 13.35 19.96
CA TYR A 424 -8.92 13.95 18.77
C TYR A 424 -9.94 13.01 18.15
N THR A 425 -11.05 13.55 17.67
CA THR A 425 -11.99 12.84 16.81
C THR A 425 -11.86 13.38 15.42
N PHE A 426 -11.61 12.51 14.44
CA PHE A 426 -11.58 12.87 13.03
C PHE A 426 -12.52 11.97 12.22
N PRO A 427 -13.14 12.48 11.13
CA PRO A 427 -13.83 11.63 10.19
C PRO A 427 -12.88 10.60 9.58
N TYR A 428 -13.26 9.33 9.46
CA TYR A 428 -12.36 8.32 8.88
C TYR A 428 -11.93 8.59 7.43
N PHE A 429 -12.66 9.42 6.69
CA PHE A 429 -12.24 9.85 5.35
C PHE A 429 -10.97 10.73 5.37
N THR A 430 -10.51 11.18 6.54
CA THR A 430 -9.27 11.95 6.68
C THR A 430 -8.07 11.10 7.11
N ALA A 431 -8.23 9.77 7.21
CA ALA A 431 -7.17 8.87 7.68
C ALA A 431 -5.87 8.97 6.84
N PHE A 432 -5.97 9.28 5.54
CA PHE A 432 -4.82 9.48 4.65
C PHE A 432 -3.96 10.70 5.02
N LEU A 433 -4.53 11.68 5.74
CA LEU A 433 -3.83 12.89 6.21
C LEU A 433 -3.16 12.69 7.57
N LEU A 434 -3.40 11.57 8.25
CA LEU A 434 -3.05 11.42 9.66
C LEU A 434 -1.54 11.52 9.90
N LYS A 435 -0.72 10.95 9.01
CA LYS A 435 0.74 11.06 9.11
C LYS A 435 1.19 12.52 9.08
N ARG A 436 0.70 13.28 8.09
CA ARG A 436 1.02 14.70 7.93
C ARG A 436 0.55 15.50 9.15
N TRP A 437 -0.63 15.18 9.68
CA TRP A 437 -1.14 15.83 10.87
C TRP A 437 -0.27 15.56 12.10
N ILE A 438 0.19 14.32 12.30
CA ILE A 438 1.09 13.94 13.40
C ILE A 438 2.43 14.71 13.31
N GLU A 439 2.98 14.85 12.10
CA GLU A 439 4.24 15.57 11.85
C GLU A 439 4.12 17.07 12.19
N VAL A 440 2.97 17.69 11.90
CA VAL A 440 2.72 19.12 12.21
C VAL A 440 2.30 19.33 13.66
N HIS A 441 1.53 18.42 14.26
CA HIS A 441 1.01 18.59 15.62
C HIS A 441 2.12 18.62 16.70
N ASN A 442 3.29 18.06 16.39
CA ASN A 442 4.43 17.97 17.30
C ASN A 442 5.63 18.84 16.89
N GLY A 443 5.53 19.59 15.79
CA GLY A 443 6.53 20.57 15.33
C GLY A 443 6.07 21.98 15.63
#